data_AF-A0A0F4J2U9-F1
#
_entry.id   AF-A0A0F4J2U9-F1
#
_cell.length_a   1.000
_cell.length_b   1.000
_cell.length_c   1.000
_cell.angle_alpha   90.00
_cell.angle_beta   90.00
_cell.angle_gamma   90.00
#
_symmetry.space_group_name_H-M   'P 1'
#
loop_
_entity.id
_entity.type
_entity.pdbx_description
1 polymer ?
#
loop_
_entity_poly.entity_id
_entity_poly.type
_entity_poly.pdbx_seq_one_letter_code
_entity_poly.pdbx_strand_id
1 'polypeptide(L)'
;MLVRKLKAAAVAATAVASAAVMATPAQAGAAYCSHGGGAYLCEYSPTTRVLPNGTKQDFVVGTDRAVWTRWTDSDGDWSRWISMGGKAYSKVYTYDYDTSDPWSFRMFYYDQQAEYWGRNRDHDGNWSGWIHYDTPLNG
;
A
#
# COMPACT_ATOMS: atom_id res chain seq x y z
N MET A 1 -46.17 37.25 -54.03
CA MET A 1 -45.47 38.55 -54.18
C MET A 1 -45.74 39.37 -52.93
N LEU A 2 -44.86 40.13 -52.30
CA LEU A 2 -43.40 40.26 -52.28
C LEU A 2 -43.10 41.08 -51.01
N VAL A 3 -42.04 40.72 -50.30
CA VAL A 3 -41.54 41.18 -49.00
C VAL A 3 -41.24 42.71 -48.94
N ARG A 4 -41.23 43.31 -47.74
CA ARG A 4 -39.99 43.94 -47.19
C ARG A 4 -40.04 44.17 -45.67
N LYS A 5 -39.03 43.59 -45.02
CA LYS A 5 -38.78 43.50 -43.58
C LYS A 5 -37.89 44.66 -43.11
N LEU A 6 -38.13 45.14 -41.89
CA LEU A 6 -37.35 46.19 -41.23
C LEU A 6 -35.97 45.67 -40.78
N LYS A 7 -34.95 46.51 -40.96
CA LYS A 7 -33.57 46.31 -40.48
C LYS A 7 -33.46 46.81 -39.02
N ALA A 8 -32.85 46.03 -38.14
CA ALA A 8 -32.10 46.49 -36.96
C ALA A 8 -31.23 45.31 -36.50
N ALA A 9 -29.91 45.41 -36.68
CA ALA A 9 -28.93 45.91 -35.72
C ALA A 9 -28.42 44.75 -34.84
N ALA A 10 -27.19 44.34 -35.14
CA ALA A 10 -26.46 43.28 -34.47
C ALA A 10 -26.10 43.71 -33.04
N VAL A 11 -26.45 42.86 -32.08
CA VAL A 11 -25.77 42.83 -30.77
C VAL A 11 -24.88 41.59 -30.82
N ALA A 12 -23.59 41.81 -31.05
CA ALA A 12 -22.60 40.76 -30.88
C ALA A 12 -22.40 40.54 -29.37
N ALA A 13 -23.14 39.59 -28.81
CA ALA A 13 -22.83 39.04 -27.50
C ALA A 13 -21.75 37.98 -27.68
N THR A 14 -20.49 38.35 -27.46
CA THR A 14 -19.42 37.36 -27.29
C THR A 14 -19.66 36.65 -25.96
N ALA A 15 -20.32 35.50 -26.00
CA ALA A 15 -20.33 34.57 -24.88
C ALA A 15 -18.91 34.02 -24.72
N VAL A 16 -18.18 34.50 -23.72
CA VAL A 16 -16.94 33.85 -23.28
C VAL A 16 -17.38 32.57 -22.57
N ALA A 17 -17.34 31.44 -23.29
CA ALA A 17 -17.51 30.13 -22.67
C ALA A 17 -16.25 29.86 -21.84
N SER A 18 -16.26 30.27 -20.57
CA SER A 18 -15.25 29.85 -19.61
C SER A 18 -15.47 28.36 -19.34
N ALA A 19 -14.83 27.50 -20.13
CA ALA A 19 -14.68 26.09 -19.80
C ALA A 19 -13.75 26.00 -18.58
N ALA A 20 -14.32 26.11 -17.38
CA ALA A 20 -13.62 25.65 -16.20
C ALA A 20 -13.44 24.15 -16.36
N VAL A 21 -12.23 23.73 -16.72
CA VAL A 21 -11.81 22.33 -16.63
C VAL A 21 -11.91 21.99 -15.15
N MET A 22 -12.99 21.31 -14.76
CA MET A 22 -13.06 20.63 -13.48
C MET A 22 -11.99 19.53 -13.55
N ALA A 23 -10.77 19.84 -13.09
CA ALA A 23 -9.76 18.82 -12.87
C ALA A 23 -10.37 17.88 -11.83
N THR A 24 -10.76 16.67 -12.26
CA THR A 24 -10.86 15.56 -11.33
C THR A 24 -9.53 15.54 -10.58
N PRO A 25 -9.50 15.38 -9.25
CA PRO A 25 -8.23 15.13 -8.59
C PRO A 25 -7.69 13.87 -9.25
N ALA A 26 -6.68 14.02 -10.10
CA ALA A 26 -5.84 12.91 -10.49
C ALA A 26 -5.30 12.42 -9.15
N GLN A 27 -5.81 11.29 -8.68
CA GLN A 27 -5.23 10.57 -7.56
C GLN A 27 -3.73 10.61 -7.81
N ALA A 28 -2.98 11.36 -7.00
CA ALA A 28 -1.53 11.44 -7.17
C ALA A 28 -1.06 9.99 -7.16
N GLY A 29 -0.54 9.52 -8.31
CA GLY A 29 -0.12 8.14 -8.46
C GLY A 29 0.78 7.78 -7.30
N ALA A 30 0.61 6.61 -6.72
CA ALA A 30 1.37 6.24 -5.54
C ALA A 30 2.87 6.40 -5.82
N ALA A 31 3.56 7.17 -4.98
CA ALA A 31 5.00 7.32 -5.11
C ALA A 31 5.70 6.00 -4.79
N TYR A 32 6.70 5.64 -5.59
CA TYR A 32 7.48 4.41 -5.40
C TYR A 32 8.89 4.73 -4.91
N CYS A 33 9.33 3.98 -3.91
CA CYS A 33 10.62 4.11 -3.26
C CYS A 33 11.42 2.83 -3.50
N SER A 34 12.75 2.91 -3.41
CA SER A 34 13.61 1.74 -3.51
C SER A 34 14.10 1.30 -2.13
N HIS A 35 14.04 0.00 -1.87
CA HIS A 35 14.61 -0.62 -0.68
C HIS A 35 15.16 -2.00 -1.05
N GLY A 36 16.44 -2.24 -0.77
CA GLY A 36 17.02 -3.56 -1.00
C GLY A 36 16.94 -4.06 -2.45
N GLY A 37 17.04 -3.16 -3.43
CA GLY A 37 16.91 -3.47 -4.85
C GLY A 37 15.48 -3.70 -5.36
N GLY A 38 14.47 -3.63 -4.49
CA GLY A 38 13.05 -3.70 -4.84
C GLY A 38 12.36 -2.33 -4.82
N ALA A 39 11.25 -2.19 -5.54
CA ALA A 39 10.38 -1.02 -5.48
C ALA A 39 9.18 -1.29 -4.54
N TYR A 40 8.84 -0.32 -3.70
CA TYR A 40 7.74 -0.40 -2.75
C TYR A 40 6.95 0.92 -2.71
N LEU A 41 5.75 0.90 -2.13
CA LEU A 41 4.92 2.10 -1.93
C LEU A 41 5.55 3.01 -0.88
N CYS A 42 6.00 4.20 -1.26
CA CYS A 42 6.69 5.14 -0.35
C CYS A 42 5.87 5.51 0.89
N GLU A 43 4.54 5.57 0.75
CA GLU A 43 3.63 5.88 1.86
C GLU A 43 3.67 4.84 2.99
N TYR A 44 4.13 3.62 2.67
CA TYR A 44 4.21 2.50 3.58
C TYR A 44 5.68 2.15 3.82
N SER A 45 6.30 2.85 4.77
CA SER A 45 7.70 2.63 5.15
C SER A 45 8.00 1.15 5.44
N PRO A 46 9.20 0.65 5.08
CA PRO A 46 9.62 -0.70 5.40
C PRO A 46 9.58 -0.99 6.90
N THR A 47 9.27 -2.22 7.25
CA THR A 47 9.30 -2.71 8.64
C THR A 47 10.35 -3.80 8.76
N THR A 48 11.30 -3.64 9.67
CA THR A 48 12.34 -4.63 9.94
C THR A 48 12.10 -5.27 11.31
N ARG A 49 12.13 -6.59 11.35
CA ARG A 49 12.12 -7.41 12.57
C ARG A 49 13.49 -8.03 12.77
N VAL A 50 14.03 -7.96 13.99
CA VAL A 50 15.26 -8.65 14.36
C VAL A 50 14.90 -9.92 15.11
N LEU A 51 15.42 -11.06 14.66
CA LEU A 51 15.26 -12.37 15.29
C LEU A 51 16.33 -12.59 16.37
N PRO A 52 16.13 -13.55 17.30
CA PRO A 52 17.04 -13.76 18.43
C PRO A 52 18.51 -14.02 18.04
N ASN A 53 18.77 -14.61 16.88
CA ASN A 53 20.13 -14.85 16.36
C ASN A 53 20.73 -13.63 15.63
N GLY A 54 20.05 -12.49 15.59
CA GLY A 54 20.47 -11.29 14.88
C GLY A 54 20.05 -11.23 13.40
N THR A 55 19.42 -12.28 12.86
CA THR A 55 18.84 -12.24 11.51
C THR A 55 17.83 -11.10 11.42
N LYS A 56 17.95 -10.28 10.38
CA LYS A 56 16.99 -9.21 10.07
C LYS A 56 16.00 -9.70 9.03
N GLN A 57 14.72 -9.51 9.28
CA GLN A 57 13.63 -9.79 8.36
C GLN A 57 12.97 -8.48 7.97
N ASP A 58 13.01 -8.13 6.69
CA ASP A 58 12.34 -6.95 6.15
C ASP A 58 10.97 -7.31 5.59
N PHE A 59 10.03 -6.38 5.75
CA PHE A 59 8.72 -6.39 5.11
C PHE A 59 8.45 -5.06 4.43
N VAL A 60 7.91 -5.11 3.22
CA VAL A 60 7.45 -3.94 2.46
C VAL A 60 6.11 -4.22 1.82
N VAL A 61 5.38 -3.15 1.46
CA VAL A 61 4.24 -3.24 0.56
C VAL A 61 4.70 -2.92 -0.85
N GLY A 62 4.64 -3.91 -1.73
CA GLY A 62 5.04 -3.77 -3.13
C GLY A 62 4.12 -2.83 -3.91
N THR A 63 4.55 -2.46 -5.12
CA THR A 63 3.74 -1.62 -6.02
C THR A 63 2.42 -2.28 -6.47
N ASP A 64 2.31 -3.60 -6.29
CA ASP A 64 1.12 -4.43 -6.51
C ASP A 64 0.16 -4.49 -5.30
N ARG A 65 0.55 -3.84 -4.18
CA ARG A 65 -0.07 -3.91 -2.85
C ARG A 65 0.06 -5.28 -2.16
N ALA A 66 0.89 -6.19 -2.66
CA ALA A 66 1.22 -7.41 -1.92
C ALA A 66 2.24 -7.10 -0.82
N VAL A 67 2.25 -7.91 0.24
CA VAL A 67 3.35 -7.92 1.20
C VAL A 67 4.50 -8.70 0.60
N TRP A 68 5.70 -8.12 0.67
CA TRP A 68 6.94 -8.77 0.27
C TRP A 68 7.88 -8.86 1.45
N THR A 69 8.66 -9.94 1.51
CA THR A 69 9.63 -10.16 2.58
C THR A 69 10.96 -10.67 2.07
N ARG A 70 12.02 -10.38 2.82
CA ARG A 70 13.37 -10.92 2.65
C ARG A 70 14.07 -10.95 4.00
N TRP A 71 15.16 -11.69 4.13
CA TRP A 71 15.92 -11.78 5.37
C TRP A 71 17.41 -11.94 5.14
N THR A 72 18.21 -11.67 6.17
CA THR A 72 19.63 -11.97 6.15
C THR A 72 19.88 -13.45 6.45
N ASP A 73 20.78 -14.09 5.72
CA ASP A 73 21.27 -15.43 6.06
C ASP A 73 22.37 -15.39 7.15
N SER A 74 23.01 -16.53 7.39
CA SER A 74 24.08 -16.68 8.39
C SER A 74 25.34 -15.87 8.08
N ASP A 75 25.59 -15.58 6.80
CA ASP A 75 26.73 -14.79 6.35
C ASP A 75 26.41 -13.28 6.35
N GLY A 76 25.15 -12.93 6.63
CA GLY A 76 24.64 -11.56 6.67
C GLY A 76 24.15 -11.07 5.31
N ASP A 77 24.17 -11.91 4.28
CA ASP A 77 23.70 -11.59 2.95
C ASP A 77 22.17 -11.59 2.91
N TRP A 78 21.59 -10.66 2.14
CA TRP A 78 20.15 -10.58 1.99
C TRP A 78 19.63 -11.59 0.97
N SER A 79 18.62 -12.35 1.35
CA SER A 79 17.82 -13.14 0.43
C SER A 79 17.17 -12.25 -0.63
N ARG A 80 16.78 -12.86 -1.76
CA ARG A 80 15.85 -12.21 -2.70
C ARG A 80 14.53 -11.89 -2.02
N TRP A 81 13.82 -10.90 -2.56
CA TRP A 81 12.43 -10.63 -2.20
C TRP A 81 11.51 -11.81 -2.56
N ILE A 82 10.60 -12.13 -1.66
CA ILE A 82 9.58 -13.17 -1.82
C ILE A 82 8.22 -12.55 -1.53
N SER A 83 7.27 -12.75 -2.44
CA SER A 83 5.89 -12.30 -2.25
C SER A 83 5.19 -13.19 -1.24
N MET A 84 4.49 -12.57 -0.30
CA MET A 84 3.58 -13.23 0.64
C MET A 84 2.12 -13.10 0.19
N GLY A 85 1.84 -12.40 -0.93
CA GLY A 85 0.49 -12.07 -1.39
C GLY A 85 -0.19 -10.99 -0.55
N GLY A 86 -1.52 -11.01 -0.50
CA GLY A 86 -2.33 -10.02 0.23
C GLY A 86 -2.61 -8.75 -0.58
N LYS A 87 -3.33 -7.81 0.05
CA LYS A 87 -3.75 -6.53 -0.54
C LYS A 87 -3.73 -5.41 0.49
N ALA A 88 -2.54 -4.90 0.80
CA ALA A 88 -2.30 -3.93 1.85
C ALA A 88 -2.62 -2.48 1.45
N TYR A 89 -3.22 -1.76 2.40
CA TYR A 89 -3.50 -0.32 2.38
C TYR A 89 -2.98 0.38 3.66
N SER A 90 -2.04 -0.27 4.34
CA SER A 90 -1.25 0.28 5.42
C SER A 90 0.20 -0.19 5.26
N LYS A 91 1.11 0.35 6.08
CA LYS A 91 2.40 -0.32 6.30
C LYS A 91 2.20 -1.72 6.90
N VAL A 92 3.23 -2.53 6.80
CA VAL A 92 3.28 -3.81 7.49
C VAL A 92 3.66 -3.59 8.95
N TYR A 93 2.98 -4.28 9.86
CA TYR A 93 3.26 -4.25 11.28
C TYR A 93 3.68 -5.65 11.75
N THR A 94 4.44 -5.69 12.84
CA THR A 94 4.77 -6.93 13.54
C THR A 94 4.29 -6.88 14.98
N TYR A 95 3.75 -7.98 15.48
CA TYR A 95 3.20 -8.10 16.83
C TYR A 95 3.60 -9.44 17.45
N ASP A 96 4.13 -9.40 18.67
CA ASP A 96 4.48 -10.59 19.44
C ASP A 96 3.22 -11.10 20.13
N TYR A 97 2.55 -12.05 19.49
CA TYR A 97 1.34 -12.67 20.05
C TYR A 97 1.65 -13.75 21.08
N ASP A 98 2.88 -14.26 21.08
CA ASP A 98 3.39 -15.21 22.05
C ASP A 98 4.76 -14.70 22.54
N THR A 99 4.78 -14.11 23.72
CA THR A 99 6.00 -13.56 24.31
C THR A 99 6.89 -14.64 24.93
N SER A 100 6.42 -15.89 25.03
CA SER A 100 7.22 -17.02 25.51
C SER A 100 8.14 -17.59 24.41
N ASP A 101 7.83 -17.32 23.14
CA ASP A 101 8.64 -17.71 22.00
C ASP A 101 9.03 -16.49 21.14
N PRO A 102 10.25 -15.93 21.32
CA PRO A 102 10.68 -14.73 20.60
C PRO A 102 10.91 -14.95 19.10
N TRP A 103 10.86 -16.19 18.63
CA TRP A 103 10.90 -16.55 17.21
C TRP A 103 9.53 -16.47 16.53
N SER A 104 8.46 -16.56 17.33
CA SER A 104 7.09 -16.49 16.85
C SER A 104 6.57 -15.06 16.89
N PHE A 105 5.99 -14.61 15.78
CA PHE A 105 5.35 -13.30 15.72
C PHE A 105 4.33 -13.24 14.60
N ARG A 106 3.41 -12.28 14.70
CA ARG A 106 2.44 -11.99 13.66
C ARG A 106 2.94 -10.84 12.82
N MET A 107 2.89 -11.01 11.52
CA MET A 107 2.97 -9.91 10.56
C MET A 107 1.55 -9.59 10.08
N PHE A 108 1.20 -8.31 9.99
CA PHE A 108 -0.13 -7.89 9.57
C PHE A 108 -0.17 -6.57 8.83
N TYR A 109 -1.30 -6.32 8.17
CA TYR A 109 -1.65 -5.05 7.52
C TYR A 109 -3.16 -4.77 7.67
N TYR A 110 -3.58 -3.54 7.32
CA TYR A 110 -4.98 -3.18 7.08
C TYR A 110 -5.26 -3.03 5.59
N ASP A 111 -6.39 -3.55 5.13
CA ASP A 111 -6.84 -3.37 3.75
C ASP A 111 -7.64 -2.07 3.56
N GLN A 112 -8.33 -1.94 2.43
CA GLN A 112 -9.13 -0.73 2.10
C GLN A 112 -10.31 -0.52 3.03
N GLN A 113 -10.83 -1.60 3.61
CA GLN A 113 -11.96 -1.61 4.51
C GLN A 113 -11.53 -1.36 5.96
N ALA A 114 -10.23 -1.12 6.19
CA ALA A 114 -9.59 -1.13 7.50
C ALA A 114 -9.75 -2.48 8.22
N GLU A 115 -9.91 -3.57 7.46
CA GLU A 115 -9.95 -4.92 7.98
C GLU A 115 -8.53 -5.43 8.24
N TYR A 116 -8.39 -6.21 9.30
CA TYR A 116 -7.11 -6.63 9.85
C TYR A 116 -6.75 -8.03 9.33
N TRP A 117 -5.70 -8.11 8.52
CA TRP A 117 -5.20 -9.35 7.92
C TRP A 117 -3.80 -9.65 8.41
N GLY A 118 -3.54 -10.89 8.82
CA GLY A 118 -2.22 -11.28 9.30
C GLY A 118 -1.81 -12.71 8.96
N ARG A 119 -0.51 -12.96 9.07
CA ARG A 119 0.10 -14.29 9.07
C ARG A 119 0.97 -14.42 10.32
N ASN A 120 0.91 -15.58 10.96
CA ASN A 120 1.81 -15.92 12.06
C ASN A 120 3.03 -16.63 11.48
N ARG A 121 4.23 -16.18 11.87
CA ARG A 121 5.46 -16.94 11.77
C ARG A 121 5.56 -17.82 13.01
N ASP A 122 5.80 -19.11 12.83
CA ASP A 122 6.10 -20.02 13.93
C ASP A 122 7.60 -20.01 14.29
N HIS A 123 7.98 -20.79 15.30
CA HIS A 123 9.36 -20.93 15.76
C HIS A 123 10.32 -21.25 14.61
N ASP A 124 9.95 -22.24 13.80
CA ASP A 124 10.75 -22.79 12.71
C ASP A 124 10.79 -21.89 11.46
N GLY A 125 10.00 -20.81 11.45
CA GLY A 125 9.94 -19.84 10.36
C GLY A 125 8.96 -20.18 9.26
N ASN A 126 8.06 -21.13 9.48
CA ASN A 126 6.92 -21.32 8.60
C ASN A 126 5.89 -20.22 8.85
N TRP A 127 5.14 -19.92 7.79
CA TRP A 127 4.08 -18.92 7.83
C TRP A 127 2.73 -19.59 7.69
N SER A 128 1.78 -19.23 8.56
CA SER A 128 0.37 -19.60 8.41
C SER A 128 -0.20 -19.13 7.07
N GLY A 129 -1.42 -19.55 6.72
CA GLY A 129 -2.22 -18.84 5.71
C GLY A 129 -2.55 -17.40 6.14
N TRP A 130 -3.10 -16.60 5.23
CA TRP A 130 -3.70 -15.31 5.57
C TRP A 130 -4.94 -15.53 6.43
N ILE A 131 -4.99 -14.83 7.56
CA ILE A 131 -6.08 -14.89 8.52
C ILE A 131 -6.70 -13.50 8.60
N HIS A 132 -8.02 -13.44 8.40
CA HIS A 132 -8.83 -12.27 8.74
C HIS A 132 -9.14 -12.34 10.24
N TYR A 133 -8.97 -11.22 10.93
CA TYR A 133 -9.16 -11.14 12.37
C TYR A 133 -10.18 -10.04 12.67
N ASP A 134 -11.17 -10.38 13.49
CA ASP A 134 -12.37 -9.55 13.68
C ASP A 134 -12.14 -8.29 14.54
N THR A 135 -10.95 -8.09 15.12
CA THR A 135 -10.63 -6.90 15.93
C THR A 135 -9.24 -6.33 15.62
N PRO A 136 -9.08 -5.00 15.48
CA PRO A 136 -7.78 -4.37 15.58
C PRO A 136 -7.19 -4.68 16.96
N LEU A 137 -5.86 -4.79 17.08
CA LEU A 137 -5.15 -5.13 18.33
C LEU A 137 -5.29 -4.10 19.48
N ASN A 138 -6.22 -3.15 19.38
CA ASN A 138 -6.56 -2.21 20.44
C ASN A 138 -8.08 -2.21 20.64
N GLY A 139 -8.54 -2.87 21.70
CA GLY A 139 -9.71 -2.38 22.44
C GLY A 139 -9.35 -1.12 23.20
#